data_AF-A0A8D8X0T8-F1
#
_entry.id   AF-A0A8D8X0T8-F1
#
_cell.length_a   1.000
_cell.length_b   1.000
_cell.length_c   1.000
_cell.angle_alpha   90.00
_cell.angle_beta   90.00
_cell.angle_gamma   90.00
#
_symmetry.space_group_name_H-M   'P 1'
#
loop_
_entity.id
_entity.type
_entity.pdbx_description
1 polymer ?
#
loop_
_entity_poly.entity_id
_entity_poly.type
_entity_poly.pdbx_seq_one_letter_code
_entity_poly.pdbx_strand_id
1 'polypeptide(L)'
;KYSFFFLFILFVRIHHSSITDDVYYNLWSTLLSYKPLEEIHLLYCAVGDKTAVQIANKLSSESFNNLTQLDLTDNQIGESGGEALGKALLTSSCKLTYLNLKLNPLRDAGAHHIASALNINTCLLHLNLSGCIFGPTTFVIFGESLKKNRTLQKLYLPNNFIDEDSSHELTQGMAE
;
A
#
# COMPACT_ATOMS: atom_id res chain seq x y z
N LYS A 1 -10.57 -6.13 -42.30
CA LYS A 1 -10.15 -5.10 -41.33
C LYS A 1 -10.90 -5.35 -40.03
N TYR A 2 -10.41 -6.28 -39.21
CA TYR A 2 -10.94 -6.49 -37.86
C TYR A 2 -10.20 -5.53 -36.94
N SER A 3 -10.88 -4.45 -36.56
CA SER A 3 -10.41 -3.57 -35.49
C SER A 3 -10.55 -4.36 -34.20
N PHE A 4 -9.43 -4.86 -33.69
CA PHE A 4 -9.37 -5.34 -32.31
C PHE A 4 -9.50 -4.11 -31.41
N PHE A 5 -10.69 -3.89 -30.85
CA PHE A 5 -10.85 -3.04 -29.68
C PHE A 5 -10.16 -3.75 -28.52
N PHE A 6 -8.90 -3.40 -28.23
CA PHE A 6 -8.34 -3.68 -26.91
C PHE A 6 -9.17 -2.86 -25.92
N LEU A 7 -9.97 -3.54 -25.10
CA LEU A 7 -10.58 -2.95 -23.93
C LEU A 7 -9.45 -2.30 -23.11
N PHE A 8 -9.51 -0.98 -22.91
CA PHE A 8 -8.57 -0.27 -22.05
C PHE A 8 -8.92 -0.59 -20.58
N ILE A 9 -8.32 -1.64 -20.01
CA ILE A 9 -8.59 -2.03 -18.61
C ILE A 9 -7.85 -1.08 -17.67
N LEU A 10 -8.51 0.00 -17.25
CA LEU A 10 -7.93 0.98 -16.33
C LEU A 10 -7.94 0.48 -14.88
N PHE A 11 -8.85 -0.43 -14.53
CA PHE A 11 -8.97 -0.97 -13.18
C PHE A 11 -9.23 -2.47 -13.17
N VAL A 12 -8.74 -3.14 -12.14
CA VAL A 12 -9.07 -4.54 -11.83
C VAL A 12 -9.64 -4.61 -10.42
N ARG A 13 -10.83 -5.19 -10.30
CA ARG A 13 -11.46 -5.48 -9.01
C ARG A 13 -11.72 -6.96 -8.89
N ILE A 14 -11.09 -7.59 -7.91
CA ILE A 14 -11.31 -8.98 -7.55
C ILE A 14 -11.66 -8.98 -6.06
N HIS A 15 -12.80 -9.57 -5.73
CA HIS A 15 -13.30 -9.66 -4.36
C HIS A 15 -13.68 -11.11 -4.09
N HIS A 16 -13.35 -11.62 -2.90
CA HIS A 16 -13.80 -12.94 -2.45
C HIS A 16 -13.49 -14.09 -3.41
N SER A 17 -12.24 -14.20 -3.83
CA SER A 17 -11.78 -15.31 -4.67
C SER A 17 -10.91 -16.28 -3.87
N SER A 18 -11.26 -17.56 -3.87
CA SER A 18 -10.49 -18.66 -3.28
C SER A 18 -9.28 -19.06 -4.12
N ILE A 19 -8.75 -18.13 -4.92
CA ILE A 19 -7.56 -18.33 -5.72
C ILE A 19 -6.38 -18.23 -4.75
N THR A 20 -5.40 -19.12 -4.85
CA THR A 20 -4.21 -19.15 -3.97
C THR A 20 -3.02 -18.50 -4.67
N ASP A 21 -1.99 -18.09 -3.90
CA ASP A 21 -0.78 -17.41 -4.38
C ASP A 21 -0.15 -18.05 -5.65
N ASP A 22 -0.22 -19.37 -5.80
CA ASP A 22 0.36 -20.09 -6.95
C ASP A 22 -0.39 -19.87 -8.26
N VAL A 23 -1.73 -19.78 -8.22
CA VAL A 23 -2.55 -19.45 -9.40
C VAL A 23 -2.46 -17.96 -9.72
N TYR A 24 -2.24 -17.16 -8.68
CA TYR A 24 -2.09 -15.72 -8.75
C TYR A 24 -0.81 -15.24 -9.42
N TYR A 25 0.30 -15.98 -9.33
CA TYR A 25 1.57 -15.54 -9.91
C TYR A 25 1.47 -15.16 -11.40
N ASN A 26 0.81 -16.01 -12.21
CA ASN A 26 0.66 -15.78 -13.65
C ASN A 26 -0.38 -14.69 -13.95
N LEU A 27 -1.44 -14.61 -13.15
CA LEU A 27 -2.45 -13.57 -13.28
C LEU A 27 -1.85 -12.21 -12.95
N TRP A 28 -1.14 -12.10 -11.83
CA TRP A 28 -0.51 -10.84 -11.38
C TRP A 28 0.61 -10.41 -12.28
N SER A 29 1.50 -11.31 -12.71
CA SER A 29 2.54 -10.93 -13.68
C SER A 29 1.93 -10.41 -14.98
N THR A 30 0.83 -11.00 -15.45
CA THR A 30 0.11 -10.53 -16.64
C THR A 30 -0.58 -9.19 -16.40
N LEU A 31 -1.35 -9.04 -15.33
CA LEU A 31 -2.06 -7.80 -15.00
C LEU A 31 -1.08 -6.65 -14.73
N LEU A 32 -0.02 -6.91 -13.98
CA LEU A 32 1.06 -5.96 -13.72
C LEU A 32 1.93 -5.72 -14.97
N SER A 33 1.78 -6.46 -16.08
CA SER A 33 2.42 -6.07 -17.35
C SER A 33 1.60 -5.04 -18.14
N TYR A 34 0.30 -4.89 -17.83
CA TYR A 34 -0.61 -3.99 -18.54
C TYR A 34 -0.31 -2.52 -18.21
N LYS A 35 0.12 -1.75 -19.21
CA LYS A 35 0.58 -0.35 -19.03
C LYS A 35 -0.51 0.64 -18.59
N PRO A 36 -1.75 0.57 -19.11
CA PRO A 36 -2.81 1.52 -18.74
C PRO A 36 -3.43 1.30 -17.35
N LEU A 37 -2.98 0.32 -16.56
CA LEU A 37 -3.62 0.01 -15.29
C LEU A 37 -3.38 1.12 -14.26
N GLU A 38 -4.47 1.71 -13.76
CA GLU A 38 -4.50 2.84 -12.83
C GLU A 38 -5.05 2.47 -11.44
N GLU A 39 -5.86 1.43 -11.35
CA GLU A 39 -6.45 0.97 -10.08
C GLU A 39 -6.40 -0.56 -9.91
N ILE A 40 -6.03 -1.01 -8.71
CA ILE A 40 -6.07 -2.42 -8.32
C ILE A 40 -6.82 -2.54 -6.99
N HIS A 41 -7.88 -3.35 -6.97
CA HIS A 41 -8.68 -3.61 -5.77
C HIS A 41 -8.80 -5.12 -5.56
N LEU A 42 -8.10 -5.66 -4.56
CA LEU A 42 -7.98 -7.10 -4.28
C LEU A 42 -8.46 -7.41 -2.86
N LEU A 43 -9.73 -7.13 -2.56
CA LEU A 43 -10.21 -7.27 -1.19
C LEU A 43 -10.52 -8.75 -0.92
N TYR A 44 -10.04 -9.27 0.20
CA TYR A 44 -10.29 -10.68 0.57
C TYR A 44 -9.91 -11.65 -0.56
N CYS A 45 -8.66 -11.54 -1.01
CA CYS A 45 -8.11 -12.32 -2.12
C CYS A 45 -6.97 -13.23 -1.69
N ALA A 46 -6.75 -13.43 -0.39
CA ALA A 46 -5.65 -14.22 0.14
C ALA A 46 -4.27 -13.79 -0.40
N VAL A 47 -4.09 -12.50 -0.72
CA VAL A 47 -2.82 -11.94 -1.21
C VAL A 47 -1.77 -12.03 -0.10
N GLY A 48 -0.71 -12.80 -0.34
CA GLY A 48 0.43 -12.90 0.58
C GLY A 48 1.57 -11.93 0.24
N ASP A 49 2.64 -12.01 1.04
CA ASP A 49 3.85 -11.20 0.86
C ASP A 49 4.48 -11.33 -0.52
N LYS A 50 4.45 -12.53 -1.13
CA LYS A 50 5.03 -12.76 -2.47
C LYS A 50 4.38 -11.86 -3.51
N THR A 51 3.05 -11.79 -3.51
CA THR A 51 2.31 -10.93 -4.43
C THR A 51 2.46 -9.46 -4.07
N ALA A 52 2.45 -9.10 -2.78
CA ALA A 52 2.72 -7.72 -2.36
C ALA A 52 4.09 -7.21 -2.85
N VAL A 53 5.13 -8.05 -2.79
CA VAL A 53 6.47 -7.77 -3.34
C VAL A 53 6.42 -7.55 -4.86
N GLN A 54 5.64 -8.33 -5.61
CA GLN A 54 5.47 -8.12 -7.05
C GLN A 54 4.79 -6.79 -7.38
N ILE A 55 3.74 -6.44 -6.62
CA ILE A 55 3.05 -5.15 -6.75
C ILE A 55 4.03 -4.02 -6.42
N ALA A 56 4.81 -4.14 -5.35
CA ALA A 56 5.84 -3.17 -4.97
C ALA A 56 6.93 -2.98 -6.05
N ASN A 57 7.40 -4.06 -6.66
CA ASN A 57 8.37 -4.02 -7.76
C ASN A 57 7.79 -3.28 -8.98
N LYS A 58 6.50 -3.48 -9.26
CA LYS A 58 5.79 -2.76 -10.32
C LYS A 58 5.66 -1.27 -10.01
N LEU A 59 5.27 -0.92 -8.79
CA LEU A 59 5.19 0.48 -8.32
C LEU A 59 6.54 1.20 -8.43
N SER A 60 7.65 0.49 -8.23
CA SER A 60 8.99 1.05 -8.28
C SER A 60 9.57 1.18 -9.70
N SER A 61 8.87 0.67 -10.73
CA SER A 61 9.40 0.63 -12.09
C SER A 61 9.16 1.94 -12.84
N GLU A 62 10.24 2.61 -13.26
CA GLU A 62 10.20 3.89 -14.00
C GLU A 62 9.45 3.82 -15.34
N SER A 63 9.43 2.64 -15.98
CA SER A 63 8.80 2.44 -17.30
C SER A 63 7.30 2.10 -17.18
N PHE A 64 6.80 1.89 -15.96
CA PHE A 64 5.64 1.02 -15.75
C PHE A 64 4.78 1.38 -14.54
N ASN A 65 4.67 2.65 -14.15
CA ASN A 65 3.76 3.04 -13.07
C ASN A 65 2.74 4.11 -13.51
N ASN A 66 1.50 3.68 -13.74
CA ASN A 66 0.31 4.54 -13.80
C ASN A 66 -0.65 4.26 -12.65
N LEU A 67 -0.28 3.38 -11.71
CA LEU A 67 -1.14 2.94 -10.63
C LEU A 67 -1.29 4.09 -9.62
N THR A 68 -2.51 4.59 -9.49
CA THR A 68 -2.86 5.69 -8.57
C THR A 68 -3.67 5.21 -7.37
N GLN A 69 -4.38 4.07 -7.50
CA GLN A 69 -5.18 3.47 -6.44
C GLN A 69 -4.79 2.01 -6.21
N LEU A 70 -4.51 1.65 -4.95
CA LEU A 70 -4.25 0.28 -4.54
C LEU A 70 -5.03 -0.05 -3.27
N ASP A 71 -6.01 -0.94 -3.39
CA ASP A 71 -6.76 -1.49 -2.27
C ASP A 71 -6.46 -2.98 -2.10
N LEU A 72 -5.82 -3.32 -0.99
CA LEU A 72 -5.43 -4.67 -0.59
C LEU A 72 -6.08 -5.05 0.74
N THR A 73 -7.25 -4.49 1.05
CA THR A 73 -7.95 -4.75 2.32
C THR A 73 -8.18 -6.24 2.58
N ASP A 74 -7.99 -6.66 3.83
CA ASP A 74 -8.33 -8.00 4.31
C ASP A 74 -7.59 -9.10 3.53
N ASN A 75 -6.27 -9.05 3.58
CA ASN A 75 -5.37 -10.03 2.95
C ASN A 75 -4.34 -10.53 3.97
N GLN A 76 -3.35 -11.30 3.51
CA GLN A 76 -2.34 -11.95 4.34
C GLN A 76 -0.96 -11.29 4.16
N ILE A 77 -0.94 -9.98 3.94
CA ILE A 77 0.30 -9.22 3.77
C ILE A 77 0.93 -9.00 5.15
N GLY A 78 2.11 -9.56 5.35
CA GLY A 78 2.90 -9.49 6.56
C GLY A 78 4.01 -8.45 6.49
N GLU A 79 5.04 -8.67 7.30
CA GLU A 79 6.17 -7.75 7.45
C GLU A 79 6.94 -7.56 6.15
N SER A 80 7.21 -8.63 5.40
CA SER A 80 8.01 -8.57 4.16
C SER A 80 7.27 -7.86 3.02
N GLY A 81 5.96 -8.07 2.89
CA GLY A 81 5.14 -7.35 1.92
C GLY A 81 5.00 -5.87 2.28
N GLY A 82 4.82 -5.57 3.57
CA GLY A 82 4.83 -4.19 4.09
C GLY A 82 6.14 -3.46 3.83
N GLU A 83 7.28 -4.12 4.07
CA GLU A 83 8.60 -3.59 3.75
C GLU A 83 8.75 -3.26 2.26
N ALA A 84 8.36 -4.18 1.38
CA ALA A 84 8.46 -3.97 -0.06
C ALA A 84 7.59 -2.80 -0.53
N LEU A 85 6.35 -2.71 -0.05
CA LEU A 85 5.45 -1.60 -0.35
C LEU A 85 5.99 -0.26 0.17
N GLY A 86 6.54 -0.24 1.39
CA GLY A 86 7.20 0.94 1.95
C GLY A 86 8.38 1.41 1.10
N LYS A 87 9.23 0.48 0.63
CA LYS A 87 10.33 0.82 -0.30
C LYS A 87 9.82 1.37 -1.63
N ALA A 88 8.73 0.82 -2.16
CA ALA A 88 8.15 1.32 -3.40
C ALA A 88 7.63 2.77 -3.28
N LEU A 89 7.14 3.16 -2.11
CA LEU A 89 6.71 4.54 -1.81
C LEU A 89 7.89 5.53 -1.78
N LEU A 90 9.14 5.08 -1.63
CA LEU A 90 10.31 5.97 -1.64
C LEU A 90 10.74 6.39 -3.05
N THR A 91 10.15 5.81 -4.09
CA THR A 91 10.54 6.09 -5.47
C THR A 91 10.08 7.48 -5.92
N SER A 92 10.98 8.21 -6.61
CA SER A 92 10.71 9.55 -7.15
C SER A 92 9.63 9.56 -8.23
N SER A 93 9.35 8.41 -8.85
CA SER A 93 8.32 8.20 -9.86
C SER A 93 6.98 7.75 -9.29
N CYS A 94 6.81 7.77 -7.96
CA CYS A 94 5.55 7.37 -7.34
C CYS A 94 4.36 8.19 -7.86
N LYS A 95 3.32 7.49 -8.33
CA LYS A 95 2.01 8.06 -8.68
C LYS A 95 0.87 7.59 -7.79
N LEU A 96 1.17 6.73 -6.81
CA LEU A 96 0.16 6.13 -5.94
C LEU A 96 -0.39 7.18 -4.98
N THR A 97 -1.64 7.57 -5.16
CA THR A 97 -2.32 8.58 -4.33
C THR A 97 -3.16 7.96 -3.22
N TYR A 98 -3.54 6.69 -3.37
CA TYR A 98 -4.34 5.95 -2.41
C TYR A 98 -3.75 4.55 -2.18
N LEU A 99 -3.53 4.24 -0.91
CA LEU A 99 -3.10 2.92 -0.45
C LEU A 99 -3.97 2.48 0.73
N ASN A 100 -4.67 1.37 0.55
CA ASN A 100 -5.45 0.74 1.60
C ASN A 100 -4.93 -0.67 1.88
N LEU A 101 -4.38 -0.86 3.08
CA LEU A 101 -3.82 -2.11 3.59
C LEU A 101 -4.57 -2.58 4.84
N LYS A 102 -5.76 -2.02 5.12
CA LYS A 102 -6.60 -2.38 6.26
C LYS A 102 -6.72 -3.90 6.41
N LEU A 103 -6.71 -4.39 7.65
CA LEU A 103 -6.83 -5.82 7.97
C LEU A 103 -5.76 -6.70 7.30
N ASN A 104 -4.51 -6.24 7.27
CA ASN A 104 -3.35 -7.06 6.91
C ASN A 104 -2.39 -7.16 8.08
N PRO A 105 -1.83 -8.34 8.41
CA PRO A 105 -0.96 -8.53 9.57
C PRO A 105 0.47 -7.98 9.36
N LEU A 106 0.59 -6.69 9.01
CA LEU A 106 1.87 -6.03 8.72
C LEU A 106 2.83 -6.04 9.91
N ARG A 107 2.30 -6.00 11.14
CA ARG A 107 3.06 -5.84 12.39
C ARG A 107 3.93 -4.58 12.35
N ASP A 108 4.73 -4.38 13.41
CA ASP A 108 5.61 -3.22 13.49
C ASP A 108 6.61 -3.17 12.32
N ALA A 109 7.31 -4.26 12.00
CA ALA A 109 8.36 -4.22 10.98
C ALA A 109 7.83 -3.84 9.57
N GLY A 110 6.67 -4.36 9.16
CA GLY A 110 6.04 -3.97 7.89
C GLY A 110 5.53 -2.54 7.90
N ALA A 111 4.86 -2.13 8.98
CA ALA A 111 4.29 -0.80 9.11
C ALA A 111 5.35 0.31 9.28
N HIS A 112 6.49 0.03 9.92
CA HIS A 112 7.62 0.95 10.08
C HIS A 112 8.14 1.46 8.74
N HIS A 113 8.24 0.58 7.74
CA HIS A 113 8.73 0.97 6.41
C HIS A 113 7.76 1.91 5.71
N ILE A 114 6.45 1.66 5.83
CA ILE A 114 5.42 2.54 5.26
C ILE A 114 5.40 3.89 6.00
N ALA A 115 5.44 3.87 7.34
CA ALA A 115 5.48 5.07 8.16
C ALA A 115 6.72 5.93 7.86
N SER A 116 7.90 5.30 7.76
CA SER A 116 9.16 5.99 7.42
C SER A 116 9.14 6.55 6.00
N ALA A 117 8.49 5.86 5.05
CA ALA A 117 8.41 6.33 3.68
C ALA A 117 7.67 7.67 3.55
N LEU A 118 6.72 7.98 4.43
CA LEU A 118 6.01 9.25 4.45
C LEU A 118 6.92 10.47 4.66
N ASN A 119 8.09 10.30 5.27
CA ASN A 119 9.06 11.39 5.42
C ASN A 119 9.54 11.95 4.05
N ILE A 120 9.57 11.11 3.01
CA ILE A 120 10.09 11.45 1.68
C ILE A 120 8.99 11.42 0.62
N ASN A 121 7.98 10.57 0.81
CA ASN A 121 6.90 10.37 -0.15
C ASN A 121 6.06 11.64 -0.32
N THR A 122 5.87 12.06 -1.57
CA THR A 122 5.11 13.25 -1.95
C THR A 122 3.94 12.96 -2.90
N CYS A 123 3.63 11.69 -3.15
CA CYS A 123 2.54 11.27 -4.04
C CYS A 123 1.28 10.85 -3.27
N LEU A 124 1.44 10.25 -2.08
CA LEU A 124 0.35 9.60 -1.36
C LEU A 124 -0.51 10.65 -0.65
N LEU A 125 -1.81 10.60 -0.92
CA LEU A 125 -2.82 11.49 -0.33
C LEU A 125 -3.64 10.75 0.74
N HIS A 126 -3.85 9.45 0.57
CA HIS A 126 -4.70 8.63 1.41
C HIS A 126 -4.00 7.33 1.79
N LEU A 127 -3.87 7.08 3.10
CA LEU A 127 -3.30 5.86 3.65
C LEU A 127 -4.24 5.27 4.70
N ASN A 128 -4.55 3.97 4.55
CA ASN A 128 -5.31 3.23 5.53
C ASN A 128 -4.54 1.97 5.97
N LEU A 129 -4.20 1.93 7.26
CA LEU A 129 -3.53 0.82 7.94
C LEU A 129 -4.34 0.36 9.16
N SER A 130 -5.66 0.49 9.11
CA SER A 130 -6.53 0.09 10.22
C SER A 130 -6.45 -1.42 10.46
N GLY A 131 -6.28 -1.88 11.69
CA GLY A 131 -6.25 -3.31 11.98
C GLY A 131 -5.03 -4.04 11.41
N CYS A 132 -3.88 -3.37 11.35
CA CYS A 132 -2.63 -3.93 10.84
C CYS A 132 -1.71 -4.54 11.90
N ILE A 133 -2.16 -4.58 13.16
CA ILE A 133 -1.52 -5.29 14.28
C ILE A 133 -0.12 -4.74 14.60
N PHE A 134 0.12 -3.44 14.40
CA PHE A 134 1.35 -2.77 14.83
C PHE A 134 1.16 -2.04 16.17
N GLY A 135 2.28 -1.73 16.82
CA GLY A 135 2.35 -1.19 18.17
C GLY A 135 2.79 0.28 18.27
N PRO A 136 2.99 0.76 19.51
CA PRO A 136 3.33 2.15 19.82
C PRO A 136 4.55 2.69 19.06
N THR A 137 5.56 1.85 18.84
CA THR A 137 6.79 2.23 18.13
C THR A 137 6.51 2.74 16.71
N THR A 138 5.54 2.14 16.01
CA THR A 138 5.12 2.58 14.67
C THR A 138 4.42 3.93 14.71
N PHE A 139 3.60 4.20 15.74
CA PHE A 139 2.92 5.47 15.92
C PHE A 139 3.89 6.64 16.13
N VAL A 140 4.97 6.43 16.89
CA VAL A 140 6.06 7.41 17.02
C VAL A 140 6.69 7.75 15.67
N ILE A 141 6.96 6.75 14.83
CA ILE A 141 7.50 6.96 13.47
C ILE A 141 6.51 7.74 12.59
N PHE A 142 5.20 7.45 12.69
CA PHE A 142 4.20 8.27 12.02
C PHE A 142 4.26 9.72 12.48
N GLY A 143 4.32 9.98 13.80
CA GLY A 143 4.49 11.32 14.34
C GLY A 143 5.68 12.04 13.72
N GLU A 144 6.87 11.43 13.75
CA GLU A 144 8.09 12.03 13.18
C GLU A 144 8.02 12.25 11.65
N SER A 145 7.43 11.32 10.90
CA SER A 145 7.28 11.46 9.45
C SER A 145 6.27 12.55 9.08
N LEU A 146 5.17 12.69 9.83
CA LEU A 146 4.11 13.66 9.54
C LEU A 146 4.55 15.11 9.78
N LYS A 147 5.49 15.34 10.71
CA LYS A 147 6.16 16.66 10.87
C LYS A 147 6.73 17.22 9.58
N LYS A 148 7.11 16.35 8.63
CA LYS A 148 7.72 16.72 7.34
C LYS A 148 6.83 16.46 6.14
N ASN A 149 5.92 15.49 6.22
CA ASN A 149 5.02 15.20 5.11
C ASN A 149 4.04 16.37 4.91
N ARG A 150 3.88 16.83 3.67
CA ARG A 150 2.98 17.93 3.32
C ARG A 150 1.93 17.54 2.27
N THR A 151 1.86 16.26 1.94
CA THR A 151 1.02 15.75 0.84
C THR A 151 -0.10 14.84 1.32
N LEU A 152 0.13 14.08 2.39
CA LEU A 152 -0.86 13.17 2.96
C LEU A 152 -2.03 13.95 3.55
N GLN A 153 -3.24 13.63 3.13
CA GLN A 153 -4.47 14.32 3.53
C GLN A 153 -5.34 13.47 4.46
N LYS A 154 -5.28 12.14 4.32
CA LYS A 154 -6.07 11.21 5.14
C LYS A 154 -5.21 10.05 5.59
N LEU A 155 -5.20 9.83 6.90
CA LEU A 155 -4.50 8.75 7.57
C LEU A 155 -5.47 8.01 8.49
N TYR A 156 -5.64 6.71 8.27
CA TYR A 156 -6.50 5.85 9.09
C TYR A 156 -5.66 4.78 9.78
N LEU A 157 -5.57 4.87 11.11
CA LEU A 157 -4.84 3.91 11.97
C LEU A 157 -5.67 3.19 13.06
N PRO A 158 -7.03 3.22 13.11
CA PRO A 158 -7.77 2.59 14.20
C PRO A 158 -7.55 1.07 14.24
N ASN A 159 -7.83 0.46 15.39
CA ASN A 159 -7.66 -0.97 15.63
C ASN A 159 -6.19 -1.44 15.54
N ASN A 160 -5.25 -0.57 15.87
CA ASN A 160 -3.85 -0.94 16.16
C ASN A 160 -3.55 -0.66 17.65
N PHE A 161 -2.39 -1.09 18.13
CA PHE A 161 -2.03 -0.94 19.54
C PHE A 161 -1.32 0.39 19.75
N ILE A 162 -2.02 1.35 20.34
CA ILE A 162 -1.49 2.68 20.69
C ILE A 162 -1.51 2.84 22.21
N ASP A 163 -0.49 3.46 22.77
CA ASP A 163 -0.41 3.87 24.18
C ASP A 163 -0.48 5.39 24.30
N GLU A 164 -0.42 5.90 25.54
CA GLU A 164 -0.56 7.33 25.82
C GLU A 164 0.58 8.15 25.19
N ASP A 165 1.81 7.69 25.35
CA ASP A 165 3.00 8.36 24.82
C ASP A 165 2.94 8.43 23.29
N SER A 166 2.81 7.29 22.61
CA SER A 166 2.79 7.25 21.15
C SER A 166 1.58 7.98 20.53
N SER A 167 0.47 8.11 21.26
CA SER A 167 -0.64 8.98 20.87
C SER A 167 -0.25 10.46 20.92
N HIS A 168 0.54 10.86 21.92
CA HIS A 168 1.06 12.22 22.01
C HIS A 168 2.00 12.52 20.84
N GLU A 169 2.96 11.64 20.53
CA GLU A 169 3.87 11.85 19.40
C GLU A 169 3.13 11.91 18.06
N LEU A 170 2.17 11.01 17.82
CA LEU A 170 1.35 11.04 16.60
C LEU A 170 0.61 12.38 16.46
N THR A 171 -0.04 12.83 17.54
CA THR A 171 -0.84 14.08 17.50
C THR A 171 0.02 15.31 17.33
N GLN A 172 1.22 15.36 17.92
CA GLN A 172 2.18 16.43 17.66
C GLN A 172 2.60 16.46 16.18
N GLY A 173 2.93 15.31 15.60
CA GLY A 173 3.31 15.22 14.20
C GLY A 173 2.22 15.65 13.21
N MET A 174 0.96 15.45 13.57
CA MET A 174 -0.19 15.88 12.76
C MET A 174 -0.49 17.39 12.84
N ALA A 175 0.05 18.10 13.83
CA ALA A 175 -0.22 19.52 14.05
C ALA A 175 0.74 20.47 13.31
N GLU A 176 1.80 19.95 12.70
CA GLU A 176 2.88 20.69 11.99
C GLU A 176 2.74 20.71 10.45
#